data_AF-A0A8K0KHL0-F1
#
_entry.id   AF-A0A8K0KHL0-F1
#
_cell.length_a   1.000
_cell.length_b   1.000
_cell.length_c   1.000
_cell.angle_alpha   90.00
_cell.angle_beta   90.00
_cell.angle_gamma   90.00
#
_symmetry.space_group_name_H-M   'P 1'
#
loop_
_entity.id
_entity.type
_entity.pdbx_description
1 polymer ?
#
loop_
_entity_poly.entity_id
_entity_poly.type
_entity_poly.pdbx_seq_one_letter_code
_entity_poly.pdbx_strand_id
1 'polypeptide(L)'
;GQKTSDEKQSEKLQALQKLHDIPIRVEVHRSLNTCRGVISSYDLLYVSEEEITKEMASQGVNSCRRLSKKQDEKPPEKVYVGFEVCSMRPSIPSTLRCFQCNYNGHTAQSCKGKPICHKCAKVKHDGEPCSSPPLCCNCGGNHPAYGRDYPKLQEEKKIMEIKITQKVPHQLPSYIQ
;
A
#
# COMPACT_ATOMS: atom_id res chain seq x y z
N GLY A 1 -27.93 -12.20 2.75
CA GLY A 1 -28.27 -11.23 3.80
C GLY A 1 -28.54 -9.89 3.16
N GLN A 2 -29.66 -9.26 3.46
CA GLN A 2 -29.95 -7.91 2.99
C GLN A 2 -29.11 -6.90 3.80
N LYS A 3 -28.66 -5.83 3.13
CA LYS A 3 -27.91 -4.73 3.75
C LYS A 3 -28.75 -3.47 3.58
N THR A 4 -28.89 -2.69 4.64
CA THR A 4 -29.49 -1.35 4.58
C THR A 4 -28.57 -0.36 5.30
N SER A 5 -28.52 0.86 4.78
CA SER A 5 -27.77 1.98 5.37
C SER A 5 -28.69 2.95 6.10
N ASP A 6 -30.01 2.73 6.05
CA ASP A 6 -31.03 3.58 6.69
C ASP A 6 -31.40 2.99 8.06
N GLU A 7 -31.21 3.78 9.11
CA GLU A 7 -31.50 3.43 10.50
C GLU A 7 -32.97 3.00 10.69
N LYS A 8 -33.92 3.74 10.08
CA LYS A 8 -35.36 3.44 10.18
C LYS A 8 -35.72 2.13 9.49
N GLN A 9 -34.99 1.76 8.45
CA GLN A 9 -35.18 0.46 7.79
C GLN A 9 -34.55 -0.67 8.60
N SER A 10 -33.38 -0.43 9.20
CA SER A 10 -32.71 -1.40 10.08
C SER A 10 -33.59 -1.78 11.27
N GLU A 11 -34.20 -0.79 11.94
CA GLU A 11 -35.13 -1.01 13.06
C GLU A 11 -36.34 -1.86 12.64
N LYS A 12 -36.97 -1.52 11.51
CA LYS A 12 -38.10 -2.29 10.97
C LYS A 12 -37.71 -3.71 10.63
N LEU A 13 -36.52 -3.92 10.08
CA LEU A 13 -36.01 -5.26 9.76
C LEU A 13 -35.72 -6.07 11.02
N GLN A 14 -35.17 -5.47 12.08
CA GLN A 14 -34.91 -6.17 13.35
C GLN A 14 -36.18 -6.57 14.09
N ALA A 15 -37.28 -5.82 13.93
CA ALA A 15 -38.57 -6.14 14.53
C ALA A 15 -39.35 -7.26 13.80
N LEU A 16 -38.90 -7.72 12.63
CA LEU A 16 -39.58 -8.78 11.87
C LEU A 16 -39.33 -10.15 12.49
N GLN A 17 -40.41 -10.82 12.90
CA GLN A 17 -40.37 -12.19 13.42
C GLN A 17 -40.90 -13.22 12.42
N LYS A 18 -41.64 -12.78 11.40
CA LYS A 18 -42.22 -13.63 10.36
C LYS A 18 -42.10 -12.93 9.01
N LEU A 19 -41.79 -13.70 7.98
CA LEU A 19 -41.92 -13.28 6.59
C LEU A 19 -43.07 -14.09 6.00
N HIS A 20 -44.21 -13.42 5.79
CA HIS A 20 -45.49 -14.09 5.54
C HIS A 20 -45.84 -15.02 6.72
N ASP A 21 -45.84 -16.34 6.53
CA ASP A 21 -46.11 -17.35 7.58
C ASP A 21 -44.86 -18.11 8.05
N ILE A 22 -43.69 -17.78 7.51
CA ILE A 22 -42.45 -18.46 7.88
C ILE A 22 -41.78 -17.66 9.02
N PRO A 23 -41.54 -18.27 10.19
CA PRO A 23 -40.79 -17.61 11.26
C PRO A 23 -39.35 -17.37 10.80
N ILE A 24 -38.86 -16.16 10.98
CA ILE A 24 -37.51 -15.76 10.64
C ILE A 24 -36.78 -15.24 11.87
N ARG A 25 -35.46 -15.46 11.90
CA ARG A 25 -34.56 -14.90 12.91
C ARG A 25 -33.69 -13.84 12.25
N VAL A 26 -33.84 -12.60 12.68
CA VAL A 26 -33.05 -11.48 12.19
C VAL A 26 -31.90 -11.23 13.16
N GLU A 27 -30.66 -11.30 12.66
CA GLU A 27 -29.46 -10.98 13.42
C GLU A 27 -28.71 -9.84 12.75
N VAL A 28 -28.22 -8.89 13.55
CA VAL A 28 -27.32 -7.84 13.07
C VAL A 28 -26.03 -8.46 12.52
N HIS A 29 -25.58 -7.91 11.39
CA HIS A 29 -24.39 -8.42 10.74
C HIS A 29 -23.14 -8.14 11.59
N ARG A 30 -22.45 -9.22 11.98
CA ARG A 30 -21.37 -9.24 12.98
C ARG A 30 -20.22 -8.28 12.69
N SER A 31 -19.98 -7.94 11.42
CA SER A 31 -18.84 -7.12 10.97
C SER A 31 -19.19 -5.83 10.23
N LEU A 32 -20.47 -5.57 9.89
CA LEU A 32 -20.84 -4.37 9.11
C LEU A 32 -21.32 -3.20 9.98
N ASN A 33 -21.50 -3.44 11.28
CA ASN A 33 -21.94 -2.45 12.26
C ASN A 33 -20.82 -2.02 13.22
N THR A 34 -19.56 -2.08 12.76
CA THR A 34 -18.40 -1.70 13.56
C THR A 34 -17.55 -0.66 12.83
N CYS A 35 -17.04 0.33 13.57
CA CYS A 35 -16.01 1.24 13.11
C CYS A 35 -14.66 0.85 13.72
N ARG A 36 -13.56 1.19 13.06
CA ARG A 36 -12.19 0.92 13.54
C ARG A 36 -11.46 2.24 13.73
N GLY A 37 -10.83 2.41 14.90
CA GLY A 37 -9.97 3.55 15.22
C GLY A 37 -8.56 3.09 15.63
N VAL A 38 -7.61 4.02 15.61
CA VAL A 38 -6.23 3.79 16.08
C VAL A 38 -5.91 4.87 17.11
N ILE A 39 -5.46 4.44 18.30
CA ILE A 39 -4.96 5.32 19.36
C ILE A 39 -3.51 4.97 19.67
N SER A 40 -2.72 5.95 20.07
CA SER A 40 -1.34 5.78 20.50
C SER A 40 -1.20 6.35 21.91
N SER A 41 -0.92 5.48 22.88
CA SER A 41 -0.70 5.87 24.27
C SER A 41 0.40 5.00 24.89
N TYR A 42 1.29 5.62 25.67
CA TYR A 42 2.34 4.92 26.41
C TYR A 42 1.79 4.18 27.63
N ASP A 43 0.69 4.65 28.21
CA ASP A 43 0.09 4.05 29.41
C ASP A 43 -0.46 2.64 29.13
N LEU A 44 -0.87 2.40 27.88
CA LEU A 44 -1.39 1.10 27.44
C LEU A 44 -0.28 0.12 27.03
N LEU A 45 1.00 0.46 27.23
CA LEU A 45 2.11 -0.39 26.76
C LEU A 45 2.14 -1.76 27.45
N TYR A 46 1.81 -1.80 28.74
CA TYR A 46 1.89 -3.00 29.59
C TYR A 46 0.52 -3.63 29.90
N VAL A 47 -0.56 -3.05 29.38
CA VAL A 47 -1.93 -3.53 29.58
C VAL A 47 -2.27 -4.57 28.50
N SER A 48 -2.88 -5.69 28.89
CA SER A 48 -3.29 -6.73 27.93
C SER A 48 -4.44 -6.26 27.02
N GLU A 49 -4.59 -6.84 25.82
CA GLU A 49 -5.67 -6.45 24.91
C GLU A 49 -7.05 -6.80 25.48
N GLU A 50 -7.12 -7.87 26.27
CA GLU A 50 -8.30 -8.33 26.99
C GLU A 50 -8.73 -7.31 28.04
N GLU A 51 -7.78 -6.81 28.82
CA GLU A 51 -8.04 -5.80 29.85
C GLU A 51 -8.46 -4.46 29.24
N ILE A 52 -7.80 -4.02 28.17
CA ILE A 52 -8.21 -2.80 27.43
C ILE A 52 -9.63 -2.98 26.90
N THR A 53 -9.95 -4.12 26.28
CA THR A 53 -11.28 -4.39 25.74
C THR A 53 -12.34 -4.40 26.84
N LYS A 54 -12.03 -5.00 27.99
CA LYS A 54 -12.94 -5.07 29.14
C LYS A 54 -13.24 -3.69 29.73
N GLU A 55 -12.21 -2.88 30.00
CA GLU A 55 -12.40 -1.56 30.60
C GLU A 55 -13.08 -0.57 29.64
N MET A 56 -12.80 -0.69 28.34
CA MET A 56 -13.41 0.17 27.31
C MET A 56 -14.74 -0.35 26.76
N ALA A 57 -15.24 -1.50 27.23
CA ALA A 57 -16.53 -2.05 26.83
C ALA A 57 -17.68 -1.08 27.11
N SER A 58 -17.58 -0.31 28.20
CA SER A 58 -18.54 0.75 28.57
C SER A 58 -18.65 1.86 27.51
N GLN A 59 -17.59 2.08 26.72
CA GLN A 59 -17.53 3.07 25.63
C GLN A 59 -17.85 2.46 24.25
N GLY A 60 -18.34 1.21 24.22
CA GLY A 60 -18.71 0.51 22.98
C GLY A 60 -17.54 -0.16 22.24
N VAL A 61 -16.37 -0.28 22.88
CA VAL A 61 -15.24 -1.03 22.29
C VAL A 61 -15.48 -2.52 22.45
N ASN A 62 -15.54 -3.24 21.33
CA ASN A 62 -15.81 -4.68 21.29
C ASN A 62 -14.57 -5.54 20.97
N SER A 63 -13.49 -4.93 20.49
CA SER A 63 -12.26 -5.62 20.12
C SER A 63 -11.10 -4.63 20.07
N CYS A 64 -10.01 -4.96 20.76
CA CYS A 64 -8.73 -4.28 20.65
C CYS A 64 -7.70 -5.19 19.98
N ARG A 65 -6.73 -4.58 19.29
CA ARG A 65 -5.54 -5.26 18.76
C ARG A 65 -4.35 -4.32 18.76
N ARG A 66 -3.22 -4.77 19.29
CA ARG A 66 -1.96 -4.04 19.31
C ARG A 66 -1.33 -4.06 17.92
N LEU A 67 -0.99 -2.88 17.43
CA LEU A 67 -0.29 -2.71 16.16
C LEU A 67 1.21 -2.60 16.45
N SER A 68 1.95 -3.67 16.20
CA SER A 68 3.41 -3.63 16.24
C SER A 68 3.92 -2.90 15.01
N LYS A 69 4.53 -1.72 15.20
CA LYS A 69 5.37 -1.13 14.15
C LYS A 69 6.62 -2.00 14.06
N LYS A 70 6.99 -2.46 12.86
CA LYS A 70 8.39 -2.83 12.61
C LYS A 70 9.19 -1.56 12.86
N GLN A 71 10.06 -1.58 13.86
CA GLN A 71 10.94 -0.45 14.13
C GLN A 71 11.93 -0.39 12.99
N ASP A 72 11.64 0.44 11.99
CA ASP A 72 12.66 0.87 11.04
C ASP A 72 13.62 1.75 11.86
N GLU A 73 14.66 1.15 12.45
CA GLU A 73 15.70 1.90 13.12
C GLU A 73 16.23 2.96 12.16
N LYS A 74 16.24 4.22 12.60
CA LYS A 74 16.87 5.27 11.80
C LYS A 74 18.37 4.97 11.83
N PRO A 75 19.03 4.78 10.66
CA PRO A 75 20.48 4.73 10.65
C PRO A 75 21.03 6.03 11.28
N PRO A 76 22.12 5.96 12.05
CA PRO A 76 22.69 7.13 12.71
C PRO A 76 23.10 8.16 11.66
N GLU A 77 22.87 9.45 11.95
CA GLU A 77 23.23 10.54 11.03
C GLU A 77 24.75 10.68 10.86
N LYS A 78 25.51 10.28 11.87
CA LYS A 78 26.97 10.30 11.89
C LYS A 78 27.51 9.01 12.49
N VAL A 79 28.56 8.47 11.89
CA VAL A 79 29.30 7.31 12.38
C VAL A 79 30.74 7.71 12.58
N TYR A 80 31.33 7.29 13.69
CA TYR A 80 32.74 7.54 14.01
C TYR A 80 33.58 6.38 13.49
N VAL A 81 34.53 6.66 12.61
CA VAL A 81 35.46 5.68 12.04
C VAL A 81 36.87 6.10 12.45
N GLY A 82 37.41 5.45 13.50
CA GLY A 82 38.66 5.89 14.12
C GLY A 82 38.51 7.28 14.75
N PHE A 83 39.28 8.25 14.25
CA PHE A 83 39.24 9.66 14.69
C PHE A 83 38.40 10.57 13.77
N GLU A 84 37.80 10.02 12.70
CA GLU A 84 37.01 10.78 11.74
C GLU A 84 35.50 10.60 11.95
N VAL A 85 34.74 11.66 11.65
CA VAL A 85 33.27 11.67 11.71
C VAL A 85 32.72 11.61 10.29
N CYS A 86 32.08 10.48 9.94
CA CYS A 86 31.45 10.29 8.64
C CYS A 86 29.96 10.60 8.74
N SER A 87 29.48 11.57 7.94
CA SER A 87 28.05 11.82 7.81
C SER A 87 27.41 10.72 6.96
N MET A 88 26.43 10.01 7.51
CA MET A 88 25.74 8.93 6.84
C MET A 88 24.61 9.49 5.97
N ARG A 89 24.60 9.14 4.69
CA ARG A 89 23.47 9.43 3.80
C ARG A 89 22.62 8.18 3.61
N PRO A 90 21.28 8.29 3.65
CA PRO A 90 20.42 7.16 3.34
C PRO A 90 20.72 6.60 1.95
N SER A 91 20.77 5.27 1.83
CA SER A 91 20.94 4.62 0.53
C SER A 91 19.63 4.69 -0.25
N ILE A 92 19.57 5.56 -1.26
CA ILE A 92 18.42 5.66 -2.16
C ILE A 92 18.64 4.65 -3.30
N PRO A 93 17.84 3.57 -3.38
CA PRO A 93 17.98 2.60 -4.45
C PRO A 93 17.66 3.24 -5.79
N SER A 94 18.17 2.65 -6.87
CA SER A 94 17.76 3.07 -8.21
C SER A 94 16.31 2.66 -8.46
N THR A 95 15.58 3.50 -9.20
CA THR A 95 14.24 3.18 -9.71
C THR A 95 14.27 1.86 -10.45
N LEU A 96 13.50 0.89 -9.94
CA LEU A 96 13.42 -0.45 -10.50
C LEU A 96 12.76 -0.41 -11.87
N ARG A 97 13.37 -1.08 -12.85
CA ARG A 97 12.77 -1.35 -14.17
C ARG A 97 12.52 -2.84 -14.29
N CYS A 98 11.29 -3.21 -14.62
CA CYS A 98 10.95 -4.61 -14.86
C CYS A 98 11.61 -5.10 -16.16
N PHE A 99 12.37 -6.21 -16.09
CA PHE A 99 13.03 -6.77 -17.28
C PHE A 99 12.08 -7.52 -18.22
N GLN A 100 10.82 -7.74 -17.83
CA GLN A 100 9.79 -8.31 -18.70
C GLN A 100 9.04 -7.20 -19.44
N CYS A 101 8.36 -6.32 -18.70
CA CYS A 101 7.47 -5.31 -19.30
C CYS A 101 8.12 -3.91 -19.45
N ASN A 102 9.37 -3.70 -19.04
CA ASN A 102 10.12 -2.44 -19.12
C ASN A 102 9.52 -1.22 -18.38
N TYR A 103 8.36 -1.37 -17.74
CA TYR A 103 7.81 -0.36 -16.85
C TYR A 103 8.60 -0.27 -15.55
N ASN A 104 8.60 0.93 -14.96
CA ASN A 104 9.24 1.16 -13.67
C ASN A 104 8.36 0.69 -12.51
N GLY A 105 8.97 0.50 -11.34
CA GLY A 105 8.28 0.34 -10.05
C GLY A 105 8.03 -1.09 -9.59
N HIS A 106 8.39 -2.12 -10.38
CA HIS A 106 8.24 -3.52 -9.97
C HIS A 106 9.33 -4.43 -10.54
N THR A 107 9.47 -5.61 -9.94
CA THR A 107 10.43 -6.64 -10.36
C THR A 107 9.79 -7.58 -11.39
N ALA A 108 10.61 -8.34 -12.12
CA ALA A 108 10.09 -9.35 -13.05
C ALA A 108 9.23 -10.42 -12.34
N GLN A 109 9.53 -10.76 -11.09
CA GLN A 109 8.77 -11.75 -10.31
C GLN A 109 7.35 -11.27 -9.95
N SER A 110 7.18 -9.95 -9.79
CA SER A 110 5.89 -9.33 -9.43
C SER A 110 5.15 -8.77 -10.66
N CYS A 111 5.69 -9.01 -11.86
CA CYS A 111 5.14 -8.51 -13.11
C CYS A 111 3.88 -9.29 -13.50
N LYS A 112 2.82 -8.54 -13.82
CA LYS A 112 1.59 -9.07 -14.43
C LYS A 112 1.44 -8.66 -15.91
N GLY A 113 2.42 -7.92 -16.43
CA GLY A 113 2.43 -7.39 -17.79
C GLY A 113 3.01 -8.37 -18.81
N LYS A 114 2.71 -8.13 -20.09
CA LYS A 114 3.29 -8.88 -21.21
C LYS A 114 4.75 -8.46 -21.46
N PRO A 115 5.60 -9.37 -21.97
CA PRO A 115 6.98 -9.02 -22.31
C PRO A 115 7.01 -8.07 -23.52
N ILE A 116 7.67 -6.92 -23.35
CA ILE A 116 7.81 -5.92 -24.42
C ILE A 116 9.29 -5.62 -24.73
N CYS A 117 9.53 -5.08 -25.91
CA CYS A 117 10.84 -4.59 -26.32
C CYS A 117 11.19 -3.31 -25.56
N HIS A 118 12.41 -3.26 -25.03
CA HIS A 118 12.95 -2.10 -24.31
C HIS A 118 13.19 -0.87 -25.19
N LYS A 119 13.32 -1.05 -26.52
CA LYS A 119 13.55 0.04 -27.48
C LYS A 119 12.23 0.61 -27.98
N CYS A 120 11.32 -0.22 -28.49
CA CYS A 120 10.12 0.25 -29.21
C CYS A 120 8.78 0.02 -28.49
N ALA A 121 8.80 -0.52 -27.26
CA ALA A 121 7.62 -0.83 -26.45
C ALA A 121 6.59 -1.80 -27.07
N LYS A 122 6.87 -2.41 -28.23
CA LYS A 122 6.06 -3.48 -28.86
C LYS A 122 6.37 -4.84 -28.22
N VAL A 123 5.70 -5.91 -28.68
CA VAL A 123 5.97 -7.29 -28.22
C VAL A 123 7.46 -7.60 -28.28
N LYS A 124 7.98 -8.26 -27.23
CA LYS A 124 9.38 -8.68 -27.18
C LYS A 124 9.70 -9.55 -28.40
N HIS A 125 10.74 -9.17 -29.13
CA HIS A 125 11.27 -9.94 -30.23
C HIS A 125 12.62 -10.55 -29.78
N ASP A 126 12.77 -11.86 -29.94
CA ASP A 126 14.00 -12.57 -29.65
C ASP A 126 14.77 -12.78 -30.97
N GLY A 127 16.09 -12.54 -30.99
CA GLY A 127 16.96 -12.83 -32.15
C GLY A 127 17.46 -11.61 -32.92
N GLU A 128 16.58 -10.73 -33.41
CA GLU A 128 16.97 -9.62 -34.30
C GLU A 128 17.07 -8.25 -33.59
N PRO A 129 18.03 -7.39 -33.97
CA PRO A 129 18.11 -6.03 -33.46
C PRO A 129 16.85 -5.24 -33.84
N CYS A 130 16.31 -4.52 -32.85
CA CYS A 130 15.08 -3.76 -33.02
C CYS A 130 15.27 -2.63 -34.05
N SER A 131 14.68 -2.78 -35.24
CA SER A 131 14.71 -1.76 -36.30
C SER A 131 13.65 -0.66 -36.13
N SER A 132 12.69 -0.84 -35.21
CA SER A 132 11.67 0.17 -34.92
C SER A 132 12.27 1.42 -34.25
N PRO A 133 11.67 2.61 -34.49
CA PRO A 133 12.05 3.82 -33.77
C PRO A 133 11.86 3.64 -32.25
N PRO A 134 12.69 4.32 -31.44
CA PRO A 134 12.59 4.18 -29.99
C PRO A 134 11.30 4.82 -29.45
N LEU A 135 10.67 4.13 -28.52
CA LEU A 135 9.44 4.56 -27.85
C LEU A 135 9.49 4.12 -26.39
N CYS A 136 9.34 5.08 -25.48
CA CYS A 136 9.36 4.81 -24.05
C CYS A 136 7.98 4.34 -23.58
N CYS A 137 7.90 3.13 -23.02
CA CYS A 137 6.66 2.64 -22.40
C CYS A 137 6.22 3.48 -21.19
N ASN A 138 7.14 4.15 -20.48
CA ASN A 138 6.80 4.91 -19.27
C ASN A 138 6.19 6.28 -19.58
N CYS A 139 6.65 6.99 -20.63
CA CYS A 139 6.24 8.37 -20.93
C CYS A 139 5.83 8.63 -22.38
N GLY A 140 5.93 7.65 -23.29
CA GLY A 140 5.63 7.81 -24.71
C GLY A 140 6.68 8.61 -25.50
N GLY A 141 7.80 8.99 -24.89
CA GLY A 141 8.86 9.76 -25.55
C GLY A 141 9.66 8.97 -26.58
N ASN A 142 10.32 9.69 -27.50
CA ASN A 142 11.19 9.14 -28.55
C ASN A 142 12.57 8.73 -28.01
N HIS A 143 12.58 7.82 -27.05
CA HIS A 143 13.78 7.26 -26.44
C HIS A 143 13.48 5.84 -25.91
N PRO A 144 14.49 4.96 -25.76
CA PRO A 144 14.26 3.63 -25.21
C PRO A 144 13.88 3.71 -23.73
N ALA A 145 13.24 2.66 -23.21
CA ALA A 145 12.80 2.59 -21.81
C ALA A 145 13.93 2.70 -20.77
N TYR A 146 15.18 2.39 -21.16
CA TYR A 146 16.36 2.57 -20.32
C TYR A 146 16.96 3.98 -20.33
N GLY A 147 16.40 4.90 -21.13
CA GLY A 147 16.79 6.31 -21.14
C GLY A 147 16.68 6.92 -19.75
N ARG A 148 17.57 7.84 -19.38
CA ARG A 148 17.62 8.43 -18.03
C ARG A 148 17.07 9.86 -17.97
N ASP A 149 16.79 10.44 -19.12
CA ASP A 149 16.50 11.88 -19.27
C ASP A 149 15.05 12.08 -19.67
N TYR A 150 14.13 11.71 -18.77
CA TYR A 150 12.71 12.05 -18.93
C TYR A 150 12.04 12.41 -17.60
N PRO A 151 11.06 13.32 -17.60
CA PRO A 151 10.46 13.88 -16.37
C PRO A 151 9.93 12.82 -15.40
N LYS A 152 9.18 11.83 -15.93
CA LYS A 152 8.58 10.78 -15.12
C LYS A 152 9.61 9.93 -14.35
N LEU A 153 10.82 9.73 -14.86
CA LEU A 153 11.88 9.03 -14.11
C LEU A 153 12.41 9.89 -12.96
N GLN A 154 12.52 11.19 -13.17
CA GLN A 154 12.99 12.12 -12.14
C GLN A 154 11.99 12.22 -10.99
N GLU A 155 10.69 12.21 -11.31
CA GLU A 155 9.61 12.14 -10.33
C GLU A 155 9.69 10.86 -9.49
N GLU A 156 9.82 9.69 -10.12
CA GLU A 156 9.96 8.41 -9.41
C GLU A 156 11.18 8.38 -8.48
N LYS A 157 12.31 8.95 -8.91
CA LYS A 157 13.51 9.10 -8.05
C LYS A 157 13.24 9.97 -6.84
N LYS A 158 12.59 11.12 -7.02
CA LYS A 158 12.19 12.02 -5.91
C LYS A 158 11.22 11.33 -4.95
N ILE A 159 10.26 10.55 -5.47
CA ILE A 159 9.34 9.77 -4.65
C ILE A 159 10.11 8.75 -3.81
N MET A 160 11.08 8.05 -4.38
CA MET A 160 11.91 7.11 -3.61
C MET A 160 12.78 7.79 -2.56
N GLU A 161 13.33 8.96 -2.88
CA GLU A 161 14.08 9.79 -1.93
C GLU A 161 13.20 10.25 -0.75
N ILE A 162 11.98 10.72 -1.03
CA ILE A 162 11.00 11.10 -0.01
C ILE A 162 10.60 9.90 0.84
N LYS A 163 10.32 8.75 0.23
CA LYS A 163 9.98 7.51 0.96
C LYS A 163 11.04 7.14 2.00
N ILE A 164 12.31 7.26 1.62
CA ILE A 164 13.44 6.87 2.48
C ILE A 164 13.72 7.93 3.53
N THR A 165 13.70 9.20 3.14
CA THR A 165 14.05 10.32 4.03
C THR A 165 12.94 10.64 5.02
N GLN A 166 11.68 10.63 4.57
CA GLN A 166 10.51 11.03 5.38
C GLN A 166 9.75 9.84 5.98
N LYS A 167 10.12 8.59 5.66
CA LYS A 167 9.49 7.35 6.16
C LYS A 167 7.96 7.31 5.99
N VAL A 168 7.46 7.91 4.92
CA VAL A 168 6.02 7.92 4.62
C VAL A 168 5.65 6.59 3.92
N PRO A 169 4.77 5.76 4.49
CA PRO A 169 4.26 4.59 3.78
C PRO A 169 3.45 5.04 2.57
N HIS A 170 3.67 4.40 1.43
CA HIS A 170 2.98 4.70 0.19
C HIS A 170 1.49 4.35 0.30
N GLN A 171 0.60 5.34 0.23
CA GLN A 171 -0.69 5.09 -0.42
C GLN A 171 -0.40 5.02 -1.92
N LEU A 172 -0.47 3.83 -2.51
CA LEU A 172 -0.62 3.72 -3.96
C LEU A 172 -1.78 4.64 -4.33
N PRO A 173 -1.63 5.57 -5.29
CA PRO A 173 -2.79 5.99 -6.04
C PRO A 173 -3.40 4.69 -6.53
N SER A 174 -4.55 4.34 -5.95
CA SER A 174 -5.39 3.28 -6.45
C SER A 174 -5.55 3.56 -7.93
N TYR A 175 -4.84 2.81 -8.77
CA TYR A 175 -5.22 2.68 -10.16
C TYR A 175 -6.66 2.19 -10.08
N ILE A 176 -7.57 3.12 -10.37
CA ILE A 176 -9.00 2.91 -10.39
C ILE A 176 -9.25 1.68 -11.26
N GLN A 177 -9.95 0.69 -10.70
CA GLN A 177 -10.44 -0.48 -11.42
C GLN A 177 -11.37 -0.05 -12.55
#